data_AF-A0A7S1YL93-F1
#
_entry.id   AF-A0A7S1YL93-F1
#
_cell.length_a   1.000
_cell.length_b   1.000
_cell.length_c   1.000
_cell.angle_alpha   90.00
_cell.angle_beta   90.00
_cell.angle_gamma   90.00
#
_symmetry.space_group_name_H-M   'P 1'
#
loop_
_entity.id
_entity.type
_entity.pdbx_description
1 polymer ?
#
loop_
_entity_poly.entity_id
_entity_poly.type
_entity_poly.pdbx_seq_one_letter_code
_entity_poly.pdbx_strand_id
1 'polypeptide(L)'
;GAADDALRALGSCLKAQPDQGRKEGFGLVALGCICVRRAMARGCPESHRPTVLGEAATHVLRALRHDQESGWAANAAAVLAVLQGGADREREAEDALLTIRDVTSDSDPLSLVVSINLGVVFLLGGKWSAAAKVFRTCLRRPGLPPVTTLQLTLQLAAAQFADGAVELALDSLAGVQQLAD
;
A
#
# COMPACT_ATOMS: atom_id res chain seq x y z
N GLY A 1 -4.19 -8.44 -24.61
CA GLY A 1 -2.74 -8.64 -24.38
C GLY A 1 -2.52 -9.47 -23.13
N ALA A 2 -1.27 -9.74 -22.74
CA ALA A 2 -0.97 -10.67 -21.64
C ALA A 2 -1.70 -10.38 -20.32
N ALA A 3 -1.93 -9.10 -19.98
CA ALA A 3 -2.72 -8.71 -18.82
C ALA A 3 -4.21 -9.10 -18.96
N ASP A 4 -4.81 -8.95 -20.14
CA ASP A 4 -6.21 -9.32 -20.39
C ASP A 4 -6.40 -10.84 -20.40
N ASP A 5 -5.39 -11.58 -20.86
CA ASP A 5 -5.39 -13.04 -20.83
C ASP A 5 -5.30 -13.56 -19.39
N ALA A 6 -4.44 -12.94 -18.57
CA ALA A 6 -4.35 -13.23 -17.15
C ALA A 6 -5.64 -12.90 -16.39
N LEU A 7 -6.27 -11.75 -16.66
CA LEU A 7 -7.57 -11.38 -16.07
C LEU A 7 -8.65 -12.40 -16.43
N ARG A 8 -8.72 -12.82 -17.71
CA ARG A 8 -9.70 -13.82 -18.15
C ARG A 8 -9.46 -15.19 -17.52
N ALA A 9 -8.21 -15.64 -17.46
CA ALA A 9 -7.85 -16.92 -16.86
C ALA A 9 -8.19 -16.95 -15.36
N LEU A 10 -7.68 -15.98 -14.58
CA LEU A 10 -7.91 -15.89 -13.14
C LEU A 10 -9.40 -15.70 -12.82
N GLY A 11 -10.10 -14.84 -13.57
CA GLY A 11 -11.53 -14.62 -13.38
C GLY A 11 -12.35 -15.89 -13.65
N SER A 12 -11.96 -16.70 -14.64
CA SER A 12 -12.62 -17.98 -14.94
C SER A 12 -12.34 -19.02 -13.84
N CYS A 13 -11.11 -19.09 -13.35
CA CYS A 13 -10.74 -19.97 -12.24
C CYS A 13 -11.53 -19.65 -10.96
N LEU A 14 -11.65 -18.37 -10.60
CA LEU A 14 -12.41 -17.97 -9.40
C LEU A 14 -13.90 -18.26 -9.54
N LYS A 15 -14.49 -18.05 -10.73
CA LYS A 15 -15.90 -18.41 -10.99
C LYS A 15 -16.16 -19.90 -10.90
N ALA A 16 -15.20 -20.73 -11.30
CA ALA A 16 -15.31 -22.18 -11.22
C ALA A 16 -15.18 -22.73 -9.79
N GLN A 17 -14.67 -21.94 -8.85
CA GLN A 17 -14.34 -22.37 -7.48
C GLN A 17 -14.74 -21.33 -6.42
N PRO A 18 -16.04 -21.00 -6.27
CA PRO A 18 -16.49 -19.87 -5.44
C PRO A 18 -16.32 -20.06 -3.92
N ASP A 19 -16.05 -21.28 -3.43
CA ASP A 19 -16.08 -21.58 -1.98
C ASP A 19 -14.71 -21.96 -1.38
N GLN A 20 -13.60 -21.43 -1.90
CA GLN A 20 -12.26 -21.81 -1.41
C GLN A 20 -11.66 -20.90 -0.33
N GLY A 21 -12.46 -20.01 0.28
CA GLY A 21 -12.03 -19.17 1.40
C GLY A 21 -10.73 -18.41 1.09
N ARG A 22 -9.65 -18.70 1.81
CA ARG A 22 -8.34 -18.02 1.65
C ARG A 22 -7.77 -18.06 0.23
N LYS A 23 -8.00 -19.14 -0.54
CA LYS A 23 -7.50 -19.23 -1.94
C LYS A 23 -8.21 -18.25 -2.87
N GLU A 24 -9.49 -17.99 -2.61
CA GLU A 24 -10.24 -16.96 -3.32
C GLU A 24 -9.67 -15.56 -3.03
N GLY A 25 -9.32 -15.30 -1.77
CA GLY A 25 -8.65 -14.06 -1.35
C GLY A 25 -7.38 -13.76 -2.15
N PHE A 26 -6.48 -14.73 -2.31
CA PHE A 26 -5.28 -14.56 -3.13
C PHE A 26 -5.59 -14.26 -4.60
N GLY A 27 -6.54 -14.98 -5.19
CA GLY A 27 -6.97 -14.74 -6.57
C GLY A 27 -7.54 -13.34 -6.76
N LEU A 28 -8.32 -12.85 -5.80
CA LEU A 28 -8.90 -11.51 -5.81
C LEU A 28 -7.82 -10.41 -5.67
N VAL A 29 -6.82 -10.59 -4.79
CA VAL A 29 -5.69 -9.67 -4.70
C VAL A 29 -4.90 -9.65 -6.02
N ALA A 30 -4.65 -10.81 -6.63
CA ALA A 30 -3.95 -10.90 -7.90
C ALA A 30 -4.71 -10.17 -9.03
N LEU A 31 -6.03 -10.34 -9.12
CA LEU A 31 -6.87 -9.58 -10.05
C LEU A 31 -6.74 -8.07 -9.83
N GLY A 32 -6.83 -7.61 -8.57
CA GLY A 32 -6.64 -6.21 -8.21
C GLY A 32 -5.29 -5.65 -8.69
N CYS A 33 -4.20 -6.35 -8.42
CA CYS A 33 -2.85 -5.98 -8.85
C CYS A 33 -2.70 -5.91 -10.38
N ILE A 34 -3.32 -6.84 -11.11
CA ILE A 34 -3.29 -6.82 -12.58
C ILE A 34 -4.05 -5.60 -13.11
N CYS A 35 -5.21 -5.28 -12.54
CA CYS A 35 -5.97 -4.09 -12.90
C CYS A 35 -5.15 -2.81 -12.64
N VAL A 36 -4.47 -2.68 -11.49
CA VAL A 36 -3.56 -1.56 -11.21
C VAL A 36 -2.49 -1.44 -12.29
N ARG A 37 -1.81 -2.54 -12.63
CA ARG A 37 -0.78 -2.52 -13.69
C ARG A 37 -1.35 -2.09 -15.04
N ARG A 38 -2.57 -2.51 -15.37
CA ARG A 38 -3.26 -2.10 -16.60
C ARG A 38 -3.57 -0.61 -16.59
N ALA A 39 -4.05 -0.06 -15.47
CA ALA A 39 -4.31 1.38 -15.33
C ALA A 39 -3.03 2.22 -15.47
N MET A 40 -1.89 1.71 -14.98
CA MET A 40 -0.59 2.40 -15.01
C MET A 40 0.20 2.18 -16.32
N ALA A 41 -0.29 1.35 -17.24
CA ALA A 41 0.40 1.10 -18.50
C ALA A 41 0.42 2.36 -19.38
N ARG A 42 1.55 2.63 -20.07
CA ARG A 42 1.71 3.82 -20.95
C ARG A 42 0.62 3.96 -22.02
N GLY A 43 -0.02 2.85 -22.42
CA GLY A 43 -1.10 2.83 -23.41
C GLY A 43 -2.52 2.92 -22.83
N CYS A 44 -2.69 3.04 -21.51
CA CYS A 44 -4.02 3.17 -20.91
C CYS A 44 -4.52 4.62 -21.03
N PRO A 45 -5.64 4.89 -21.73
CA PRO A 45 -6.20 6.23 -21.81
C PRO A 45 -6.56 6.75 -20.41
N GLU A 46 -6.29 8.02 -20.15
CA GLU A 46 -6.51 8.61 -18.82
C GLU A 46 -7.97 8.53 -18.39
N SER A 47 -8.90 8.68 -19.33
CA SER A 47 -10.34 8.52 -19.11
C SER A 47 -10.75 7.12 -18.64
N HIS A 48 -9.94 6.09 -18.91
CA HIS A 48 -10.21 4.71 -18.46
C HIS A 48 -9.58 4.36 -17.13
N ARG A 49 -8.57 5.13 -16.66
CA ARG A 49 -7.86 4.82 -15.41
C ARG A 49 -8.78 4.73 -14.19
N PRO A 50 -9.72 5.68 -13.95
CA PRO A 50 -10.61 5.61 -12.80
C PRO A 50 -11.45 4.33 -12.78
N THR A 51 -11.98 3.91 -13.94
CA THR A 51 -12.79 2.70 -14.08
C THR A 51 -11.97 1.44 -13.74
N VAL A 52 -10.77 1.31 -14.32
CA VAL A 52 -9.91 0.14 -14.08
C VAL A 52 -9.43 0.08 -12.63
N LEU A 53 -9.13 1.23 -12.03
CA LEU A 53 -8.83 1.30 -10.59
C LEU A 53 -10.05 0.96 -9.73
N GLY A 54 -11.26 1.33 -10.16
CA GLY A 54 -12.52 0.95 -9.51
C GLY A 54 -12.75 -0.56 -9.49
N GLU A 55 -12.45 -1.24 -10.62
CA GLU A 55 -12.46 -2.70 -10.70
C GLU A 55 -11.42 -3.31 -9.74
N ALA A 56 -10.21 -2.76 -9.71
CA ALA A 56 -9.16 -3.21 -8.81
C ALA A 56 -9.59 -3.11 -7.34
N ALA A 57 -10.16 -1.97 -6.94
CA ALA A 57 -10.70 -1.74 -5.59
C ALA A 57 -11.78 -2.74 -5.23
N THR A 58 -12.69 -3.04 -6.18
CA THR A 58 -13.74 -4.03 -5.96
C THR A 58 -13.17 -5.41 -5.64
N HIS A 59 -12.16 -5.86 -6.39
CA HIS A 59 -11.53 -7.15 -6.14
C HIS A 59 -10.78 -7.18 -4.81
N VAL A 60 -9.98 -6.16 -4.50
CA VAL A 60 -9.17 -6.11 -3.28
C VAL A 60 -10.04 -5.99 -2.02
N LEU A 61 -11.07 -5.14 -2.04
CA LEU A 61 -12.00 -5.01 -0.91
C LEU A 61 -12.80 -6.31 -0.71
N ARG A 62 -13.11 -7.04 -1.79
CA ARG A 62 -13.70 -8.36 -1.67
C ARG A 62 -12.73 -9.34 -1.00
N ALA A 63 -11.45 -9.32 -1.37
CA ALA A 63 -10.43 -10.15 -0.72
C ALA A 63 -10.34 -9.87 0.79
N LEU A 64 -10.34 -8.59 1.19
CA LEU A 64 -10.36 -8.18 2.60
C LEU A 64 -11.60 -8.67 3.34
N ARG A 65 -12.78 -8.68 2.70
CA ARG A 65 -14.00 -9.23 3.32
C ARG A 65 -13.92 -10.74 3.55
N HIS A 66 -13.21 -11.48 2.69
CA HIS A 66 -12.99 -12.92 2.86
C HIS A 66 -11.91 -13.24 3.91
N ASP A 67 -10.92 -12.36 4.06
CA ASP A 67 -9.81 -12.54 4.99
C ASP A 67 -9.32 -11.16 5.47
N GLN A 68 -9.87 -10.71 6.62
CA GLN A 68 -9.57 -9.39 7.19
C GLN A 68 -8.14 -9.28 7.71
N GLU A 69 -7.48 -10.41 7.94
CA GLU A 69 -6.08 -10.49 8.40
C GLU A 69 -5.11 -10.62 7.22
N SER A 70 -5.60 -10.58 5.98
CA SER A 70 -4.78 -10.74 4.78
C SER A 70 -3.87 -9.52 4.54
N GLY A 71 -2.62 -9.63 4.96
CA GLY A 71 -1.58 -8.61 4.74
C GLY A 71 -1.47 -8.14 3.30
N TRP A 72 -1.61 -9.08 2.37
CA TRP A 72 -1.57 -8.81 0.94
C TRP A 72 -2.76 -7.97 0.48
N ALA A 73 -3.96 -8.26 0.99
CA ALA A 73 -5.16 -7.52 0.63
C ALA A 73 -5.16 -6.10 1.23
N ALA A 74 -4.72 -5.93 2.48
CA ALA A 74 -4.61 -4.58 3.05
C ALA A 74 -3.52 -3.74 2.35
N ASN A 75 -2.38 -4.34 2.01
CA ASN A 75 -1.36 -3.69 1.20
C ASN A 75 -1.92 -3.21 -0.15
N ALA A 76 -2.63 -4.10 -0.87
CA ALA A 76 -3.24 -3.74 -2.14
C ALA A 76 -4.32 -2.65 -1.97
N ALA A 77 -5.07 -2.66 -0.86
CA ALA A 77 -6.09 -1.66 -0.59
C ALA A 77 -5.46 -0.28 -0.34
N ALA A 78 -4.35 -0.24 0.41
CA ALA A 78 -3.58 0.97 0.63
C ALA A 78 -3.09 1.59 -0.67
N VAL A 79 -2.49 0.77 -1.56
CA VAL A 79 -2.06 1.22 -2.89
C VAL A 79 -3.23 1.78 -3.70
N LEU A 80 -4.41 1.15 -3.62
CA LEU A 80 -5.58 1.61 -4.37
C LEU A 80 -6.15 2.91 -3.82
N ALA A 81 -6.16 3.09 -2.49
CA ALA A 81 -6.53 4.35 -1.87
C ALA A 81 -5.61 5.49 -2.36
N VAL A 82 -4.29 5.25 -2.46
CA VAL A 82 -3.34 6.22 -3.03
C VAL A 82 -3.68 6.58 -4.47
N LEU A 83 -3.97 5.58 -5.30
CA LEU A 83 -4.16 5.79 -6.75
C LEU A 83 -5.51 6.41 -7.11
N GLN A 84 -6.56 6.12 -6.31
CA GLN A 84 -7.90 6.65 -6.54
C GLN A 84 -8.12 7.99 -5.84
N GLY A 85 -7.42 8.22 -4.74
CA GLY A 85 -7.68 9.33 -3.83
C GLY A 85 -9.06 9.27 -3.16
N GLY A 86 -9.31 10.23 -2.29
CA GLY A 86 -10.61 10.44 -1.67
C GLY A 86 -10.70 9.86 -0.26
N ALA A 87 -11.32 10.64 0.63
CA ALA A 87 -11.32 10.38 2.07
C ALA A 87 -11.92 9.02 2.46
N ASP A 88 -12.96 8.54 1.76
CA ASP A 88 -13.60 7.26 2.07
C ASP A 88 -12.66 6.07 1.80
N ARG A 89 -11.90 6.11 0.70
CA ARG A 89 -10.95 5.06 0.34
C ARG A 89 -9.72 5.07 1.24
N GLU A 90 -9.24 6.26 1.58
CA GLU A 90 -8.16 6.43 2.55
C GLU A 90 -8.56 5.85 3.91
N ARG A 91 -9.78 6.10 4.37
CA ARG A 91 -10.30 5.56 5.62
C ARG A 91 -10.43 4.03 5.60
N GLU A 92 -10.99 3.46 4.53
CA GLU A 92 -11.08 2.00 4.38
C GLU A 92 -9.70 1.32 4.41
N ALA A 93 -8.71 1.93 3.75
CA ALA A 93 -7.34 1.43 3.75
C ALA A 93 -6.66 1.56 5.12
N GLU A 94 -6.86 2.69 5.81
CA GLU A 94 -6.38 2.91 7.18
C GLU A 94 -6.92 1.87 8.14
N ASP A 95 -8.25 1.66 8.16
CA ASP A 95 -8.90 0.69 9.06
C ASP A 95 -8.38 -0.74 8.82
N ALA A 96 -8.19 -1.12 7.55
CA ALA A 96 -7.62 -2.43 7.19
C ALA A 96 -6.16 -2.58 7.66
N LEU A 97 -5.32 -1.58 7.43
CA LEU A 97 -3.91 -1.62 7.84
C LEU A 97 -3.75 -1.61 9.37
N LEU A 98 -4.59 -0.86 10.09
CA LEU A 98 -4.61 -0.87 11.55
C LEU A 98 -4.99 -2.24 12.10
N THR A 99 -6.03 -2.87 11.53
CA THR A 99 -6.46 -4.22 11.90
C THR A 99 -5.30 -5.23 11.76
N ILE A 100 -4.60 -5.20 10.63
CA ILE A 100 -3.48 -6.12 10.39
C ILE A 100 -2.30 -5.82 11.31
N ARG A 101 -2.00 -4.54 11.54
CA ARG A 101 -0.94 -4.15 12.47
C ARG A 101 -1.21 -4.69 13.87
N ASP A 102 -2.46 -4.68 14.31
CA ASP A 102 -2.82 -5.10 15.67
C ASP A 102 -2.75 -6.63 15.86
N VAL A 103 -2.84 -7.42 14.78
CA VAL A 103 -2.69 -8.89 14.81
C VAL A 103 -1.31 -9.40 14.39
N THR A 104 -0.46 -8.53 13.82
CA THR A 104 0.91 -8.89 13.42
C THR A 104 1.92 -8.56 14.50
N SER A 105 2.82 -9.50 14.80
CA SER A 105 3.93 -9.24 15.72
C SER A 105 4.95 -8.28 15.10
N ASP A 106 5.67 -7.50 15.91
CA ASP A 106 6.73 -6.62 15.40
C ASP A 106 7.87 -7.37 14.68
N SER A 107 8.08 -8.64 15.02
CA SER A 107 9.03 -9.54 14.35
C SER A 107 8.54 -10.08 13.00
N ASP A 108 7.26 -9.91 12.68
CA ASP A 108 6.71 -10.34 11.40
C ASP A 108 7.24 -9.44 10.27
N PRO A 109 7.84 -9.99 9.19
CA PRO A 109 8.21 -9.21 8.02
C PRO A 109 7.07 -8.37 7.45
N LEU A 110 5.82 -8.85 7.56
CA LEU A 110 4.63 -8.14 7.13
C LEU A 110 4.36 -6.88 7.97
N SER A 111 4.72 -6.88 9.26
CA SER A 111 4.51 -5.75 10.15
C SER A 111 5.24 -4.48 9.67
N LEU A 112 6.44 -4.63 9.07
CA LEU A 112 7.17 -3.49 8.49
C LEU A 112 6.43 -2.94 7.26
N VAL A 113 6.00 -3.82 6.36
CA VAL A 113 5.29 -3.43 5.13
C VAL A 113 3.98 -2.73 5.46
N VAL A 114 3.20 -3.29 6.38
CA VAL A 114 1.94 -2.70 6.87
C VAL A 114 2.19 -1.33 7.49
N SER A 115 3.24 -1.18 8.30
CA SER A 115 3.60 0.10 8.91
C SER A 115 4.01 1.14 7.85
N ILE A 116 4.84 0.76 6.87
CA ILE A 116 5.20 1.66 5.76
C ILE A 116 3.96 2.14 5.02
N ASN A 117 3.07 1.22 4.65
CA ASN A 117 1.85 1.55 3.93
C ASN A 117 0.91 2.44 4.75
N LEU A 118 0.80 2.22 6.05
CA LEU A 118 0.01 3.07 6.93
C LEU A 118 0.58 4.50 6.98
N GLY A 119 1.91 4.63 7.05
CA GLY A 119 2.57 5.92 6.96
C GLY A 119 2.29 6.64 5.64
N VAL A 120 2.26 5.90 4.52
CA VAL A 120 1.93 6.45 3.19
C VAL A 120 0.47 6.90 3.11
N VAL A 121 -0.47 6.09 3.62
CA VAL A 121 -1.90 6.47 3.68
C VAL A 121 -2.08 7.75 4.50
N PHE A 122 -1.43 7.85 5.67
CA PHE A 122 -1.44 9.07 6.48
C PHE A 122 -0.83 10.27 5.75
N LEU A 123 0.28 10.09 5.05
CA LEU A 123 0.95 11.17 4.33
C LEU A 123 0.03 11.77 3.27
N LEU A 124 -0.68 10.92 2.53
CA LEU A 124 -1.57 11.32 1.44
C LEU A 124 -2.88 11.92 1.95
N GLY A 125 -3.43 11.38 3.05
CA GLY A 125 -4.61 11.94 3.71
C GLY A 125 -4.35 13.20 4.53
N GLY A 126 -3.18 13.83 4.39
CA GLY A 126 -2.83 15.06 5.08
C GLY A 126 -2.53 14.91 6.58
N LYS A 127 -2.43 13.68 7.09
CA LYS A 127 -2.14 13.36 8.51
C LYS A 127 -0.63 13.34 8.76
N TRP A 128 0.05 14.45 8.48
CA TRP A 128 1.52 14.50 8.38
C TRP A 128 2.25 14.09 9.67
N SER A 129 1.81 14.56 10.83
CA SER A 129 2.44 14.18 12.11
C SER A 129 2.26 12.68 12.41
N ALA A 130 1.12 12.09 12.02
CA ALA A 130 0.89 10.65 12.16
C ALA A 130 1.79 9.84 11.22
N ALA A 131 1.93 10.27 9.96
CA ALA A 131 2.84 9.69 9.00
C ALA A 131 4.29 9.72 9.50
N ALA A 132 4.76 10.87 9.97
CA ALA A 132 6.11 11.04 10.52
C ALA A 132 6.37 10.12 11.72
N LYS A 133 5.40 9.97 12.62
CA LYS A 133 5.50 9.03 13.75
C LYS A 133 5.68 7.59 13.26
N VAL A 134 4.90 7.16 12.28
CA VAL A 134 4.98 5.81 11.71
C VAL A 134 6.34 5.57 11.04
N PHE A 135 6.80 6.48 10.19
CA PHE A 135 8.10 6.33 9.50
C PHE A 135 9.28 6.33 10.48
N ARG A 136 9.26 7.16 11.54
CA ARG A 136 10.27 7.11 12.61
C ARG A 136 10.29 5.77 13.33
N THR A 137 9.13 5.17 13.59
CA THR A 137 9.07 3.84 14.21
C THR A 137 9.68 2.79 13.29
N CYS A 138 9.37 2.83 11.98
CA CYS A 138 9.99 1.93 11.01
C CYS A 138 11.52 2.08 11.00
N LEU A 139 12.06 3.31 10.97
CA LEU A 139 13.50 3.59 10.94
C LEU A 139 14.26 3.11 12.20
N ARG A 140 13.58 2.87 13.32
CA ARG A 140 14.22 2.31 14.52
C ARG A 140 14.40 0.79 14.45
N ARG A 141 13.84 0.11 13.44
CA ARG A 141 13.98 -1.34 13.31
C ARG A 141 15.42 -1.71 12.92
N PRO A 142 16.07 -2.64 13.63
CA PRO A 142 17.42 -3.05 13.31
C PRO A 142 17.44 -3.83 11.98
N GLY A 143 18.55 -3.69 11.23
CA GLY A 143 18.80 -4.50 10.03
C GLY A 143 17.98 -4.13 8.80
N LEU A 144 17.42 -2.91 8.73
CA LEU A 144 16.77 -2.44 7.51
C LEU A 144 17.75 -2.41 6.33
N PRO A 145 17.35 -2.92 5.14
CA PRO A 145 18.15 -2.76 3.93
C PRO A 145 18.41 -1.28 3.63
N PRO A 146 19.59 -0.89 3.10
CA PRO A 146 19.92 0.51 2.82
C PRO A 146 18.89 1.23 1.94
N VAL A 147 18.36 0.54 0.93
CA VAL A 147 17.31 1.08 0.05
C VAL A 147 16.01 1.39 0.81
N THR A 148 15.64 0.55 1.79
CA THR A 148 14.45 0.76 2.62
C THR A 148 14.67 1.90 3.60
N THR A 149 15.86 2.01 4.19
CA THR A 149 16.25 3.14 5.05
C THR A 149 16.17 4.46 4.27
N LEU A 150 16.78 4.51 3.08
CA LEU A 150 16.71 5.67 2.19
C LEU A 150 15.26 6.07 1.89
N GLN A 151 14.43 5.11 1.47
CA GLN A 151 13.02 5.35 1.15
C GLN A 151 12.24 5.91 2.36
N LEU A 152 12.39 5.30 3.53
CA LEU A 152 11.74 5.73 4.76
C LEU A 152 12.17 7.13 5.20
N THR A 153 13.45 7.46 5.06
CA THR A 153 13.97 8.78 5.41
C THR A 153 13.43 9.86 4.49
N LEU A 154 13.32 9.59 3.18
CA LEU A 154 12.67 10.51 2.22
C LEU A 154 11.20 10.72 2.56
N GLN A 155 10.47 9.66 2.92
CA GLN A 155 9.06 9.74 3.33
C GLN A 155 8.88 10.51 4.65
N LEU A 156 9.79 10.32 5.61
CA LEU A 156 9.80 11.07 6.86
C LEU A 156 10.06 12.57 6.62
N ALA A 157 11.06 12.90 5.80
CA ALA A 157 11.37 14.28 5.44
C ALA A 157 10.18 14.94 4.74
N ALA A 158 9.50 14.24 3.83
CA ALA A 158 8.29 14.73 3.18
C ALA A 158 7.16 15.01 4.19
N ALA A 159 6.94 14.11 5.15
CA ALA A 159 5.94 14.29 6.20
C ALA A 159 6.28 15.50 7.10
N GLN A 160 7.54 15.65 7.51
CA GLN A 160 7.99 16.76 8.35
C GLN A 160 7.92 18.10 7.61
N PHE A 161 8.31 18.13 6.33
CA PHE A 161 8.22 19.32 5.51
C PHE A 161 6.76 19.77 5.34
N ALA A 162 5.85 18.82 5.07
CA ALA A 162 4.42 19.11 4.99
C ALA A 162 3.85 19.62 6.33
N ASP A 163 4.35 19.12 7.46
CA ASP A 163 3.99 19.57 8.82
C ASP A 163 4.66 20.89 9.24
N GLY A 164 5.40 21.55 8.33
CA GLY A 164 6.12 22.79 8.61
C GLY A 164 7.42 22.62 9.42
N ALA A 165 7.83 21.39 9.70
CA ALA A 165 9.05 21.05 10.43
C ALA A 165 10.29 20.96 9.52
N VAL A 166 10.58 22.05 8.79
CA VAL A 166 11.62 22.12 7.75
C VAL A 166 13.01 21.71 8.25
N GLU A 167 13.45 22.21 9.40
CA GLU A 167 14.76 21.87 9.97
C GLU A 167 14.90 20.36 10.21
N LEU A 168 13.86 19.72 10.76
CA LEU A 168 13.89 18.27 10.98
C LEU A 168 13.88 17.47 9.67
N ALA A 169 13.26 18.00 8.61
CA ALA A 169 13.30 17.39 7.29
C ALA A 169 14.70 17.49 6.67
N LEU A 170 15.37 18.63 6.81
CA LEU A 170 16.74 18.83 6.36
C LEU A 170 17.72 17.93 7.12
N ASP A 171 17.58 17.81 8.45
CA ASP A 171 18.38 16.89 9.28
C ASP A 171 18.22 15.44 8.81
N SER A 172 16.99 15.03 8.50
CA SER A 172 16.71 13.69 7.99
C SER A 172 17.42 13.45 6.64
N LEU A 173 17.41 14.42 5.73
CA LEU A 173 18.08 14.33 4.43
C LEU A 173 19.61 14.36 4.55
N ALA A 174 20.17 15.12 5.48
CA ALA A 174 21.62 15.14 5.70
C ALA A 174 22.16 13.76 6.14
N GLY A 175 21.39 13.03 6.95
CA GLY A 175 21.72 11.65 7.34
C GLY A 175 21.69 10.66 6.16
N VAL A 176 20.93 10.93 5.11
CA VAL A 176 20.92 10.10 3.88
C VAL A 176 22.21 10.25 3.10
N GLN A 177 22.76 11.46 3.00
CA GLN A 177 23.96 11.72 2.21
C GLN A 177 25.17 10.95 2.75
N GLN A 178 25.24 10.78 4.08
CA GLN A 178 26.27 9.98 4.75
C GLN A 178 26.16 8.47 4.50
N LEU A 179 25.01 7.97 4.01
CA LEU A 179 24.83 6.56 3.62
C LEU A 179 25.22 6.28 2.17
N ALA A 180 25.42 7.33 1.37
CA ALA A 180 25.78 7.23 -0.05
C ALA A 180 27.30 7.27 -0.29
N ASP A 181 28.07 7.70 0.72
CA ASP A 181 29.53 7.76 0.75
C ASP A 181 30.13 6.49 1.40
#